data_AF-A0A950R7E4-F1
#
_entry.id   AF-A0A950R7E4-F1
#
_cell.length_a   1.000
_cell.length_b   1.000
_cell.length_c   1.000
_cell.angle_alpha   90.00
_cell.angle_beta   90.00
_cell.angle_gamma   90.00
#
_symmetry.space_group_name_H-M   'P 1'
#
loop_
_entity.id
_entity.type
_entity.pdbx_description
1 polymer ?
#
loop_
_entity_poly.entity_id
_entity_poly.type
_entity_poly.pdbx_seq_one_letter_code
_entity_poly.pdbx_strand_id
1 'polypeptide(L)'
;ATVMAGEEDEAERRKALSAAKVQIGRSGRHVGQEAIQLHGGIGVTMEYKVGHYFKRMAMIDQMFGDADHHLAALARAGGLFGETRAA
;
A
#
# COMPACT_ATOMS: atom_id res chain seq x y z
N ALA A 1 -2.81 11.46 -1.31
CA ALA A 1 -3.59 10.38 -0.66
C ALA A 1 -3.92 10.74 0.81
N THR A 2 -2.94 11.04 1.67
CA THR A 2 -3.20 11.40 3.09
C THR A 2 -4.11 12.62 3.26
N VAL A 3 -4.04 13.58 2.33
CA VAL A 3 -4.89 14.79 2.34
C VAL A 3 -6.33 14.53 1.86
N MET A 4 -6.59 13.39 1.19
CA MET A 4 -7.86 13.08 0.53
C MET A 4 -8.70 12.05 1.31
N ALA A 5 -8.22 11.59 2.48
CA ALA A 5 -8.97 10.66 3.32
C ALA A 5 -10.17 11.34 4.02
N GLY A 6 -10.14 12.68 4.11
CA GLY A 6 -11.21 13.51 4.67
C GLY A 6 -12.20 14.06 3.64
N GLU A 7 -12.14 13.61 2.38
CA GLU A 7 -13.09 14.05 1.35
C GLU A 7 -14.53 13.73 1.75
N GLU A 8 -15.44 14.68 1.55
CA GLU A 8 -16.86 14.50 1.86
C GLU A 8 -17.51 13.51 0.90
N ASP A 9 -17.19 13.61 -0.40
CA ASP A 9 -17.64 12.68 -1.42
C ASP A 9 -17.09 11.27 -1.13
N GLU A 10 -18.02 10.33 -0.93
CA GLU A 10 -17.70 8.94 -0.64
C GLU A 10 -16.92 8.27 -1.77
N ALA A 11 -17.22 8.58 -3.03
CA ALA A 11 -16.55 7.97 -4.18
C ALA A 11 -15.09 8.43 -4.26
N GLU A 12 -14.84 9.73 -4.12
CA GLU A 12 -13.48 10.30 -4.10
C GLU A 12 -12.68 9.79 -2.90
N ARG A 13 -13.29 9.77 -1.71
CA ARG A 13 -12.67 9.21 -0.51
C ARG A 13 -12.30 7.74 -0.68
N ARG A 14 -13.17 6.93 -1.29
CA ARG A 14 -12.91 5.50 -1.53
C ARG A 14 -11.76 5.27 -2.53
N LYS A 15 -11.68 6.09 -3.58
CA LYS A 15 -10.54 6.09 -4.51
C LYS A 15 -9.25 6.48 -3.79
N ALA A 16 -9.28 7.55 -2.99
CA ALA A 16 -8.13 7.99 -2.21
C ALA A 16 -7.60 6.93 -1.25
N LEU A 17 -8.49 6.25 -0.52
CA LEU A 17 -8.13 5.15 0.37
C LEU A 17 -7.54 3.96 -0.39
N SER A 18 -8.11 3.62 -1.54
CA SER A 18 -7.57 2.55 -2.39
C SER A 18 -6.17 2.89 -2.89
N ALA A 19 -5.94 4.12 -3.37
CA ALA A 19 -4.62 4.57 -3.78
C ALA A 19 -3.60 4.58 -2.63
N ALA A 20 -4.02 5.00 -1.43
CA ALA A 20 -3.20 4.92 -0.24
C ALA A 20 -2.76 3.47 0.03
N LYS A 21 -3.70 2.52 -0.05
CA LYS A 21 -3.43 1.10 0.18
C LYS A 21 -2.48 0.50 -0.87
N VAL A 22 -2.64 0.85 -2.15
CA VAL A 22 -1.69 0.48 -3.21
C VAL A 22 -0.28 0.96 -2.87
N GLN A 23 -0.14 2.23 -2.48
CA GLN A 23 1.15 2.81 -2.16
C GLN A 23 1.78 2.15 -0.93
N ILE A 24 1.02 1.95 0.14
CA ILE A 24 1.48 1.28 1.37
C ILE A 24 1.98 -0.13 1.06
N GLY A 25 1.22 -0.92 0.30
CA GLY A 25 1.58 -2.30 -0.03
C GLY A 25 2.87 -2.38 -0.84
N ARG A 26 2.99 -1.56 -1.89
CA ARG A 26 4.19 -1.52 -2.74
C ARG A 26 5.43 -1.02 -1.99
N SER A 27 5.30 0.11 -1.29
CA SER A 27 6.42 0.68 -0.54
C SER A 27 6.83 -0.20 0.64
N GLY A 28 5.87 -0.75 1.40
CA GLY A 28 6.16 -1.62 2.55
C GLY A 28 6.88 -2.90 2.14
N ARG A 29 6.49 -3.50 1.02
CA ARG A 29 7.17 -4.67 0.46
C ARG A 29 8.59 -4.34 0.02
N HIS A 30 8.77 -3.27 -0.75
CA HIS A 30 10.06 -2.84 -1.26
C HIS A 30 11.05 -2.51 -0.13
N VAL A 31 10.67 -1.62 0.80
CA VAL A 31 11.50 -1.25 1.96
C VAL A 31 11.76 -2.47 2.85
N GLY A 32 10.77 -3.34 3.04
CA GLY A 32 10.93 -4.56 3.79
C GLY A 32 11.97 -5.51 3.20
N GLN A 33 11.96 -5.70 1.88
CA GLN A 33 12.93 -6.53 1.18
C GLN A 33 14.34 -5.93 1.22
N GLU A 34 14.47 -4.62 1.01
CA GLU A 34 15.76 -3.93 1.13
C GLU A 34 16.32 -4.01 2.55
N ALA A 35 15.47 -3.84 3.58
CA ALA A 35 15.88 -3.99 4.97
C ALA A 35 16.43 -5.39 5.24
N ILE A 36 15.78 -6.46 4.76
CA ILE A 36 16.31 -7.83 4.88
C ILE A 36 17.67 -7.94 4.17
N GLN A 37 17.77 -7.43 2.94
CA GLN A 37 18.99 -7.52 2.14
C GLN A 37 20.18 -6.78 2.77
N LEU A 38 19.97 -5.61 3.35
CA LEU A 38 21.00 -4.82 4.04
C LEU A 38 21.54 -5.51 5.30
N HIS A 39 20.71 -6.30 5.98
CA HIS A 39 21.14 -7.09 7.14
C HIS A 39 21.81 -8.41 6.73
N GLY A 40 21.57 -8.89 5.50
CA GLY A 40 22.08 -10.18 5.03
C GLY A 40 21.44 -11.35 5.77
N GLY A 41 22.22 -12.42 6.01
CA GLY A 41 21.73 -13.66 6.60
C GLY A 41 21.03 -13.48 7.94
N ILE A 42 21.47 -12.54 8.80
CA ILE A 42 20.83 -12.31 10.11
C ILE A 42 19.41 -11.74 9.95
N GLY A 43 19.12 -11.05 8.84
CA GLY A 43 17.81 -10.43 8.59
C GLY A 43 16.68 -11.44 8.41
N VAL A 44 16.98 -12.66 7.97
CA VAL A 44 16.00 -13.74 7.78
C VAL A 44 15.80 -14.62 9.01
N THR A 45 16.60 -14.41 10.05
CA THR A 45 16.55 -15.16 11.30
C THR A 45 15.47 -14.61 12.26
N MET A 46 15.26 -15.26 13.41
CA MET A 46 14.32 -14.83 14.45
C MET A 46 14.98 -13.97 15.53
N GLU A 47 16.30 -13.84 15.48
CA GLU A 47 17.16 -13.22 16.47
C GLU A 47 17.14 -11.69 16.35
N TYR A 48 16.79 -11.15 15.18
CA TYR A 48 16.72 -9.72 14.93
C TYR A 48 15.32 -9.26 14.50
N LYS A 49 14.91 -8.09 15.00
CA LYS A 49 13.52 -7.58 14.85
C LYS A 49 13.10 -7.32 13.39
N VAL A 50 14.05 -7.09 12.49
CA VAL A 50 13.77 -6.76 11.07
C VAL A 50 12.94 -7.84 10.38
N GLY A 51 13.25 -9.13 10.60
CA GLY A 51 12.50 -10.25 10.04
C GLY A 51 11.06 -10.32 10.56
N HIS A 52 10.84 -9.94 11.82
CA HIS A 52 9.51 -9.86 12.42
C HIS A 52 8.69 -8.72 11.83
N TYR A 53 9.29 -7.55 11.63
CA TYR A 53 8.62 -6.41 11.00
C TYR A 53 8.27 -6.68 9.55
N PHE A 54 9.15 -7.35 8.79
CA PHE A 54 8.85 -7.77 7.42
C PHE A 54 7.62 -8.69 7.36
N LYS A 55 7.57 -9.73 8.21
CA LYS A 55 6.42 -10.64 8.30
C LYS A 55 5.14 -9.91 8.70
N ARG A 56 5.22 -9.02 9.69
CA ARG A 56 4.08 -8.20 10.11
C ARG A 56 3.58 -7.30 8.97
N MET A 57 4.50 -6.68 8.23
CA MET A 57 4.12 -5.85 7.08
C MET A 57 3.45 -6.67 5.99
N ALA A 58 3.98 -7.87 5.68
CA ALA A 58 3.35 -8.78 4.73
C ALA A 58 1.90 -9.14 5.13
N MET A 59 1.65 -9.38 6.43
CA MET A 59 0.30 -9.61 6.93
C MET A 59 -0.60 -8.37 6.81
N ILE A 60 -0.08 -7.18 7.14
CA ILE A 60 -0.83 -5.92 7.00
C ILE A 60 -1.17 -5.63 5.53
N ASP A 61 -0.28 -5.95 4.58
CA ASP A 61 -0.53 -5.78 3.14
C ASP A 61 -1.77 -6.58 2.71
N GLN A 62 -1.86 -7.83 3.15
CA GLN A 62 -2.98 -8.74 2.83
C GLN A 62 -4.31 -8.35 3.49
N MET A 63 -4.29 -7.68 4.64
CA MET A 63 -5.51 -7.27 5.32
C MET A 63 -6.28 -6.23 4.49
N PHE A 64 -7.59 -6.44 4.36
CA PHE A 64 -8.55 -5.58 3.65
C PHE A 64 -8.34 -5.45 2.13
N GLY A 65 -7.61 -6.40 1.54
CA GLY A 65 -7.24 -6.36 0.12
C GLY A 65 -5.84 -5.78 -0.06
N ASP A 66 -5.04 -6.42 -0.90
CA ASP A 66 -3.67 -6.01 -1.17
C ASP A 66 -3.58 -4.92 -2.25
N ALA A 67 -2.35 -4.56 -2.61
CA ALA A 67 -2.11 -3.53 -3.62
C ALA A 67 -2.77 -3.84 -4.98
N ASP A 68 -2.86 -5.11 -5.40
CA ASP A 68 -3.45 -5.46 -6.69
C ASP A 68 -4.98 -5.38 -6.65
N HIS A 69 -5.59 -5.80 -5.53
CA HIS A 69 -7.01 -5.60 -5.28
C HIS A 69 -7.42 -4.13 -5.41
N HIS A 70 -6.70 -3.24 -4.73
CA HIS A 70 -7.01 -1.81 -4.73
C HIS A 70 -6.64 -1.10 -6.03
N LEU A 71 -5.60 -1.57 -6.74
CA LEU A 71 -5.28 -1.07 -8.07
C LEU A 71 -6.40 -1.41 -9.06
N ALA A 72 -6.91 -2.64 -9.02
CA ALA A 72 -8.05 -3.05 -9.83
C ALA A 72 -9.33 -2.26 -9.48
N ALA A 73 -9.54 -1.96 -8.19
CA ALA A 73 -10.66 -1.13 -7.75
C ALA A 73 -10.56 0.31 -8.31
N LEU A 74 -9.37 0.91 -8.29
CA LEU A 74 -9.11 2.21 -8.92
C LEU A 74 -9.35 2.19 -10.43
N ALA A 75 -8.86 1.15 -11.12
CA ALA A 75 -9.07 1.02 -12.56
C ALA A 75 -10.57 0.97 -12.91
N ARG A 76 -11.37 0.23 -12.14
CA ARG A 76 -12.84 0.21 -12.30
C ARG A 76 -13.51 1.55 -11.98
N ALA A 77 -12.91 2.35 -11.10
CA ALA A 77 -13.44 3.65 -10.68
C ALA A 77 -12.97 4.83 -11.57
N GLY A 78 -12.28 4.56 -12.68
CA GLY A 78 -11.80 5.60 -13.61
C GLY A 78 -10.46 6.22 -13.24
N GLY A 79 -9.68 5.58 -12.36
CA GLY A 79 -8.39 6.10 -11.89
C GLY A 79 -8.49 6.95 -10.62
N LEU A 80 -7.35 7.41 -10.10
CA LEU A 80 -7.31 8.19 -8.85
C LEU A 80 -7.86 9.61 -9.05
N PHE A 81 -7.41 10.28 -10.10
CA PHE A 81 -7.95 11.57 -10.50
C PHE A 81 -9.06 11.25 -11.49
N GLY A 82 -10.31 11.65 -11.19
CA GLY A 82 -11.37 11.60 -12.19
C GLY A 82 -10.91 12.35 -13.45
N GLU A 83 -11.46 12.02 -14.62
CA GLU A 83 -11.20 12.77 -15.86
C GLU A 83 -11.21 14.26 -15.54
N THR A 84 -10.03 14.88 -15.53
CA THR A 84 -9.89 16.32 -15.42
C THR A 84 -10.86 16.89 -16.41
N ARG A 85 -11.84 17.68 -15.96
CA ARG A 85 -12.77 18.45 -16.80
C ARG A 85 -12.07 18.78 -18.11
N ALA A 86 -12.37 17.99 -19.15
CA ALA A 86 -12.05 18.40 -20.49
C ALA A 86 -12.92 19.63 -20.71
N ALA A 87 -12.26 20.77 -20.86
CA ALA A 87 -12.87 22.02 -21.25
C ALA A 87 -13.65 21.85 -22.56
#